data_AF-A0A4Q3DPG6-F1
#
_entry.id   AF-A0A4Q3DPG6-F1
#
_cell.length_a   1.000
_cell.length_b   1.000
_cell.length_c   1.000
_cell.angle_alpha   90.00
_cell.angle_beta   90.00
_cell.angle_gamma   90.00
#
_symmetry.space_group_name_H-M   'P 1'
#
loop_
_entity.id
_entity.type
_entity.pdbx_description
1 polymer ?
#
loop_
_entity_poly.entity_id
_entity_poly.type
_entity_poly.pdbx_seq_one_letter_code
_entity_poly.pdbx_strand_id
1 'polypeptide(L)' 'MSHIKRRIVTILKDDQLDQTEKVEVLRQLEADSLSKERSATEGMTPIDGDDGEDLKAIEQALRKMGQQPVEGGAASL' A
#
# COMPACT_ATOMS: atom_id res chain seq x y z
N MET A 1 -5.59 3.87 -13.88
CA MET A 1 -6.14 3.97 -12.50
C MET A 1 -5.96 2.60 -11.88
N SER A 2 -4.89 2.44 -11.11
CA SER A 2 -4.55 1.19 -10.46
C SER A 2 -5.68 0.73 -9.53
N HIS A 3 -5.90 -0.58 -9.49
CA HIS A 3 -6.98 -1.17 -8.70
C HIS A 3 -6.83 -0.88 -7.20
N ILE A 4 -5.59 -0.67 -6.72
CA ILE A 4 -5.31 -0.31 -5.31
C ILE A 4 -5.89 1.05 -4.95
N LYS A 5 -5.71 2.08 -5.79
CA LYS A 5 -6.14 3.47 -5.45
C LYS A 5 -7.63 3.53 -5.19
N ARG A 6 -8.42 2.81 -5.99
CA ARG A 6 -9.86 2.68 -5.78
C ARG A 6 -10.17 1.97 -4.46
N ARG A 7 -9.47 0.89 -4.16
CA ARG A 7 -9.64 0.09 -2.95
C ARG A 7 -9.30 0.87 -1.67
N ILE A 8 -8.21 1.64 -1.67
CA ILE A 8 -7.84 2.57 -0.60
C ILE A 8 -8.94 3.57 -0.34
N VAL A 9 -9.45 4.23 -1.40
CA VAL A 9 -10.54 5.22 -1.26
C VAL A 9 -11.81 4.59 -0.69
N THR A 10 -12.13 3.35 -1.09
CA THR A 10 -13.26 2.61 -0.52
C THR A 10 -13.06 2.41 0.98
N ILE A 11 -11.89 1.91 1.41
CA ILE A 11 -11.58 1.69 2.84
C ILE A 11 -11.64 2.99 3.64
N LEU A 12 -11.10 4.09 3.08
CA LEU A 12 -11.14 5.40 3.72
C LEU A 12 -12.57 5.91 3.94
N LYS A 13 -13.43 5.71 2.95
CA LYS A 13 -14.83 6.15 2.96
C LYS A 13 -15.78 5.18 3.64
N ASP A 14 -15.30 3.99 4.00
CA ASP A 14 -16.11 2.99 4.67
C ASP A 14 -16.41 3.46 6.10
N ASP A 15 -17.67 3.75 6.39
CA ASP A 15 -18.08 4.22 7.72
C ASP A 15 -18.30 3.06 8.70
N GLN A 16 -18.29 1.81 8.21
CA GLN A 16 -18.44 0.62 9.05
C GLN A 16 -17.12 0.17 9.68
N LEU A 17 -15.98 0.54 9.06
CA LEU A 17 -14.66 0.24 9.59
C LEU A 17 -14.21 1.30 10.58
N ASP A 18 -13.78 0.87 11.76
CA ASP A 18 -13.12 1.74 12.72
C ASP A 18 -11.74 2.19 12.21
N GLN A 19 -11.21 3.28 12.74
CA GLN A 19 -9.92 3.82 12.28
C GLN A 19 -8.80 2.77 12.40
N THR A 20 -8.82 1.98 13.47
CA THR A 20 -7.88 0.86 13.68
C THR A 20 -8.00 -0.20 12.59
N GLU A 21 -9.22 -0.60 12.24
CA GLU A 21 -9.45 -1.60 11.19
C GLU A 21 -9.01 -1.09 9.82
N LYS A 22 -9.29 0.18 9.51
CA LYS A 22 -8.82 0.81 8.28
C LYS A 22 -7.29 0.78 8.18
N VAL A 23 -6.60 1.05 9.29
CA VAL A 23 -5.14 0.99 9.35
C VAL A 23 -4.65 -0.44 9.15
N GLU A 24 -5.26 -1.43 9.81
CA GLU A 24 -4.87 -2.84 9.64
C GLU A 24 -5.04 -3.30 8.19
N VAL A 25 -6.18 -2.99 7.57
CA VAL A 25 -6.43 -3.34 6.16
C VAL A 25 -5.43 -2.65 5.23
N LEU A 26 -5.11 -1.39 5.47
CA LEU A 26 -4.09 -0.67 4.68
C LEU A 26 -2.70 -1.27 4.86
N ARG A 27 -2.30 -1.67 6.07
CA ARG A 27 -1.02 -2.37 6.29
C ARG A 27 -0.95 -3.73 5.62
N GLN A 28 -2.05 -4.48 5.62
CA GLN A 28 -2.13 -5.75 4.90
C GLN A 28 -1.95 -5.55 3.40
N LEU A 29 -2.58 -4.51 2.83
CA LEU A 29 -2.40 -4.15 1.42
C LEU A 29 -0.96 -3.74 1.12
N GLU A 30 -0.32 -3.00 2.03
CA GLU A 30 1.09 -2.60 1.91
C GLU A 30 2.00 -3.82 1.88
N ALA A 31 1.82 -4.76 2.81
CA ALA A 31 2.60 -6.00 2.87
C ALA A 31 2.38 -6.92 1.64
N ASP A 32 1.14 -7.01 1.13
CA ASP A 32 0.82 -7.76 -0.09
C ASP A 32 1.49 -7.14 -1.32
N SER A 33 1.45 -5.80 -1.42
CA SER A 33 2.08 -5.05 -2.51
C SER A 33 3.61 -5.17 -2.45
N LEU A 34 4.20 -5.06 -1.26
CA LEU A 34 5.63 -5.25 -1.03
C LEU A 34 6.08 -6.68 -1.36
N SER A 35 5.25 -7.68 -1.01
CA SER A 35 5.52 -9.09 -1.32
C SER A 35 5.47 -9.35 -2.82
N LYS A 36 4.53 -8.72 -3.55
CA LYS A 36 4.49 -8.76 -5.01
C LYS A 36 5.69 -8.08 -5.64
N GLU A 37 6.07 -6.90 -5.15
CA GLU A 37 7.26 -6.18 -5.61
C GLU A 37 8.51 -7.07 -5.47
N ARG A 38 8.73 -7.65 -4.28
CA ARG A 38 9.84 -8.59 -4.03
C ARG A 38 9.80 -9.81 -4.96
N SER A 39 8.63 -10.43 -5.10
CA SER A 39 8.44 -11.59 -5.99
C SER A 39 8.72 -11.25 -7.47
N ALA A 40 8.36 -10.05 -7.92
CA ALA A 40 8.66 -9.57 -9.27
C ALA A 40 10.17 -9.37 -9.47
N THR A 41 10.88 -8.88 -8.43
CA THR A 41 12.35 -8.72 -8.48
C THR A 41 13.10 -10.04 -8.57
N GLU A 42 12.54 -11.13 -8.03
CA GLU A 42 13.13 -12.47 -8.07
C GLU A 42 12.78 -13.23 -9.36
N GLY A 43 11.78 -12.76 -10.12
CA GLY A 43 11.23 -13.45 -11.28
C GLY A 43 11.28 -12.64 -12.59
N MET A 44 12.40 -12.01 -12.96
CA MET A 44 12.69 -11.44 -14.30
C MET A 44 11.57 -10.62 -14.97
N THR A 45 10.58 -10.15 -14.21
CA THR A 45 9.47 -9.33 -14.69
C THR A 45 9.76 -7.93 -14.22
N PRO A 46 9.94 -6.96 -15.14
CA PRO A 46 10.16 -5.59 -14.74
C PRO A 46 9.00 -5.17 -13.85
N ILE A 47 9.35 -4.63 -12.69
CA ILE A 47 8.42 -3.95 -11.79
C ILE A 47 7.77 -2.87 -12.65
N ASP A 48 6.51 -3.07 -13.02
CA ASP A 48 5.80 -2.09 -13.83
C ASP A 48 5.63 -0.84 -12.97
N GLY A 49 5.77 0.35 -13.55
CA GLY A 49 5.78 1.60 -12.78
C GLY A 49 4.50 1.82 -11.93
N ASP A 50 3.45 1.06 -12.22
CA ASP A 50 2.16 1.05 -11.52
C ASP A 50 2.28 0.44 -10.10
N ASP A 51 3.09 -0.60 -9.88
CA ASP A 51 3.22 -1.28 -8.58
C ASP A 51 3.87 -0.37 -7.51
N GLY A 52 4.90 0.39 -7.89
CA GLY A 52 5.52 1.39 -7.01
C GLY A 52 4.61 2.60 -6.75
N GLU A 53 3.68 2.88 -7.66
CA GLU A 53 2.66 3.92 -7.49
C GLU A 53 1.55 3.48 -6.52
N ASP A 54 1.25 2.18 -6.52
CA ASP A 54 0.31 1.55 -5.60
C ASP A 54 0.84 1.57 -4.16
N LEU A 55 2.11 1.19 -3.95
CA LEU A 55 2.75 1.23 -2.63
C LEU A 55 2.72 2.65 -2.05
N LYS A 56 3.12 3.64 -2.86
CA LYS A 56 3.07 5.06 -2.48
C LYS A 56 1.67 5.54 -2.14
N ALA A 57 0.64 5.04 -2.83
CA ALA A 57 -0.73 5.42 -2.54
C ALA A 57 -1.19 4.89 -1.16
N ILE A 58 -0.78 3.68 -0.79
CA ILE A 58 -1.07 3.06 0.51
C ILE A 58 -0.35 3.84 1.62
N GLU A 59 0.96 4.11 1.45
CA GLU A 59 1.75 4.90 2.39
C GLU A 59 1.15 6.29 2.64
N GLN A 60 0.71 6.97 1.58
CA GLN A 60 0.07 8.29 1.71
C GLN A 60 -1.25 8.21 2.48
N ALA A 61 -2.02 7.13 2.33
CA ALA A 61 -3.26 6.93 3.07
C ALA A 61 -2.99 6.68 4.56
N LEU A 62 -2.01 5.84 4.88
CA LEU A 62 -1.56 5.58 6.25
C LEU A 62 -1.02 6.86 6.91
N ARG A 63 -0.19 7.63 6.20
CA ARG A 63 0.31 8.93 6.69
C ARG A 63 -0.80 9.92 6.97
N LYS A 64 -1.85 9.98 6.13
CA LYS A 64 -3.03 10.82 6.36
C LYS A 64 -3.82 10.42 7.61
N MET A 65 -3.76 9.15 8.02
CA MET A 65 -4.35 8.67 9.28
C MET A 65 -3.43 8.88 10.49
N GLY A 66 -2.24 9.47 10.32
CA GLY A 66 -1.26 9.63 11.39
C GLY A 66 -0.44 8.37 11.69
N GLN A 67 -0.51 7.36 10.82
CA GLN A 67 0.33 6.17 10.94
C GLN A 67 1.68 6.40 10.27
N GLN A 68 2.75 5.87 10.87
CA GLN A 68 4.05 5.81 10.22
C GLN A 68 4.06 4.67 9.20
N PRO A 69 4.55 4.90 7.96
CA PRO A 69 4.75 3.83 7.00
C PRO A 69 5.74 2.80 7.58
N VAL A 70 5.56 1.51 7.31
CA VAL A 70 6.59 0.53 7.69
C VAL A 70 7.83 0.75 6.82
N GLU A 71 9.01 0.69 7.45
CA GLU A 71 10.33 0.85 6.83
C GLU A 71 10.71 -0.30 5.87
N GLY A 72 9.74 -0.88 5.14
CA GLY A 72 9.92 -2.06 4.30
C GLY A 72 10.17 -1.77 2.81
N GLY A 73 9.91 -0.56 2.31
CA GLY A 73 9.97 -0.24 0.88
C GLY A 73 11.06 0.76 0.52
N ALA A 74 12.23 0.25 0.11
CA ALA A 74 13.21 0.88 -0.78
C ALA A 74 13.54 2.39 -0.64
N ALA A 75 13.46 2.97 0.56
CA ALA A 75 13.87 4.36 0.80
C ALA A 75 14.56 4.52 2.16
N SER A 76 15.64 3.79 2.39
CA SER A 76 16.73 4.29 3.21
C SER A 76 17.70 4.99 2.25
N LEU A 77 17.57 6.31 2.12
CA LEU A 77 18.60 7.18 1.54
C LEU A 77 19.80 7.26 2.48
#